data_AF-A0A2W2FMG1-F1
#
_entry.id   AF-A0A2W2FMG1-F1
#
_cell.length_a   1.000
_cell.length_b   1.000
_cell.length_c   1.000
_cell.angle_alpha   90.00
_cell.angle_beta   90.00
_cell.angle_gamma   90.00
#
_symmetry.space_group_name_H-M   'P 1'
#
loop_
_entity.id
_entity.type
_entity.pdbx_description
1 polymer ?
#
loop_
_entity_poly.entity_id
_entity_poly.type
_entity_poly.pdbx_seq_one_letter_code
_entity_poly.pdbx_strand_id
1 'polypeptide(L)'
;MDPYAAAALHVLRRHGGKRLIVASNTRTGVDRRPALYLGGVDELFDAVFQSSQMGGVAKPGAAFYRTVLDAAGCPPDQVLWVGDNLDKDVHGPARHGMRAVLVRRGGLAPGERLPAGTITISHISDLVPLLVPAASVRAGSGSNPASERKTEAPIGRAYSTSTADRPGGQGDTRLRARPHRRGERAGRPLPGAARFKQPQPRSSSTRNGTTCPPTS
;
A
#
# COMPACT_ATOMS: atom_id res chain seq x y z
N MET A 1 -11.55 -1.90 -8.30
CA MET A 1 -10.57 -1.25 -7.38
C MET A 1 -10.92 0.22 -7.30
N ASP A 2 -10.74 0.86 -6.15
CA ASP A 2 -10.84 2.32 -6.04
C ASP A 2 -9.70 3.03 -6.81
N PRO A 3 -9.98 3.98 -7.72
CA PRO A 3 -8.96 4.67 -8.50
C PRO A 3 -8.05 5.57 -7.66
N TYR A 4 -8.52 6.13 -6.54
CA TYR A 4 -7.69 7.01 -5.69
C TYR A 4 -6.62 6.22 -4.95
N ALA A 5 -6.96 5.03 -4.44
CA ALA A 5 -5.98 4.09 -3.88
C ALA A 5 -4.96 3.65 -4.93
N ALA A 6 -5.42 3.36 -6.16
CA ALA A 6 -4.52 3.01 -7.25
C ALA A 6 -3.50 4.13 -7.53
N ALA A 7 -3.98 5.37 -7.68
CA ALA A 7 -3.14 6.54 -7.92
C ALA A 7 -2.13 6.75 -6.78
N ALA A 8 -2.56 6.60 -5.52
CA ALA A 8 -1.69 6.72 -4.36
C ALA A 8 -0.54 5.71 -4.38
N LEU A 9 -0.81 4.44 -4.70
CA LEU A 9 0.23 3.41 -4.80
C LEU A 9 1.25 3.72 -5.90
N HIS A 10 0.79 4.26 -7.04
CA HIS A 10 1.69 4.72 -8.11
C HIS A 10 2.60 5.86 -7.64
N VAL A 11 2.05 6.84 -6.91
CA VAL A 11 2.83 7.94 -6.33
C VAL A 11 3.87 7.40 -5.36
N LEU A 12 3.48 6.51 -4.43
CA LEU A 12 4.40 5.88 -3.48
C LEU A 12 5.54 5.12 -4.18
N ARG A 13 5.23 4.37 -5.25
CA ARG A 13 6.25 3.64 -6.03
C ARG A 13 7.21 4.61 -6.73
N ARG A 14 6.71 5.73 -7.29
CA ARG A 14 7.53 6.74 -7.98
C ARG A 14 8.47 7.51 -7.05
N HIS A 15 8.02 7.85 -5.85
CA HIS A 15 8.83 8.59 -4.88
C HIS A 15 9.86 7.71 -4.13
N GLY A 16 9.90 6.42 -4.46
CA GLY A 16 11.09 5.58 -4.32
C GLY A 16 11.40 5.05 -2.91
N GLY A 17 12.26 4.02 -2.90
CA GLY A 17 12.94 3.47 -1.73
C GLY A 17 12.15 2.45 -0.90
N LYS A 18 10.85 2.26 -1.18
CA LYS A 18 9.98 1.36 -0.40
C LYS A 18 9.58 0.14 -1.20
N ARG A 19 9.64 -1.03 -0.55
CA ARG A 19 9.05 -2.26 -1.05
C ARG A 19 7.56 -2.27 -0.71
N LEU A 20 6.73 -2.67 -1.66
CA LEU A 20 5.30 -2.79 -1.47
C LEU A 20 4.93 -4.27 -1.42
N ILE A 21 4.24 -4.68 -0.37
CA ILE A 21 3.85 -6.07 -0.16
C ILE A 21 2.35 -6.13 0.11
N VAL A 22 1.63 -6.99 -0.61
CA VAL A 22 0.24 -7.32 -0.27
C VAL A 22 0.25 -8.40 0.81
N ALA A 23 -0.51 -8.17 1.88
CA ALA A 23 -0.61 -9.09 3.01
C ALA A 23 -2.08 -9.29 3.41
N SER A 24 -2.74 -10.30 2.84
CA SER A 24 -4.20 -10.45 2.88
C SER A 24 -4.65 -11.81 3.43
N ASN A 25 -5.63 -11.80 4.34
CA ASN A 25 -6.36 -13.03 4.67
C ASN A 25 -7.42 -13.27 3.59
N THR A 26 -7.35 -14.41 2.92
CA THR A 26 -8.25 -14.83 1.84
C THR A 26 -8.87 -16.19 2.16
N ARG A 27 -10.11 -16.39 1.69
CA ARG A 27 -10.78 -17.70 1.71
C ARG A 27 -10.18 -18.59 0.61
N THR A 28 -10.31 -19.90 0.78
CA THR A 28 -9.94 -20.88 -0.26
C THR A 28 -10.64 -20.55 -1.57
N GLY A 29 -9.92 -20.62 -2.70
CA GLY A 29 -10.42 -20.26 -4.02
C GLY A 29 -10.48 -18.75 -4.32
N VAL A 30 -10.17 -17.87 -3.35
CA VAL A 30 -10.09 -16.43 -3.57
C VAL A 30 -8.64 -16.00 -3.81
N ASP A 31 -8.38 -15.47 -5.00
CA ASP A 31 -7.13 -14.83 -5.41
C ASP A 31 -7.34 -13.31 -5.56
N ARG A 32 -6.35 -12.51 -5.15
CA ARG A 32 -6.39 -11.04 -5.23
C ARG A 32 -5.65 -10.50 -6.44
N ARG A 33 -4.73 -11.28 -7.04
CA ARG A 33 -3.96 -10.87 -8.23
C ARG A 33 -4.84 -10.40 -9.38
N PRO A 34 -5.98 -11.06 -9.72
CA PRO A 34 -6.86 -10.54 -10.77
C PRO A 34 -7.39 -9.13 -10.48
N ALA A 35 -7.73 -8.83 -9.22
CA ALA A 35 -8.20 -7.51 -8.83
C ALA A 35 -7.08 -6.45 -8.84
N LEU A 36 -5.85 -6.83 -8.49
CA LEU A 36 -4.67 -5.97 -8.60
C LEU A 36 -4.33 -5.67 -10.06
N TYR A 37 -4.38 -6.69 -10.92
CA TYR A 37 -4.16 -6.58 -12.35
C TYR A 37 -5.19 -5.65 -13.01
N LEU A 38 -6.48 -5.87 -12.76
CA LEU A 38 -7.56 -5.05 -13.32
C LEU A 38 -7.51 -3.59 -12.86
N GLY A 39 -6.96 -3.30 -11.68
CA GLY A 39 -6.76 -1.93 -11.23
C GLY A 39 -5.36 -1.37 -11.53
N GLY A 40 -4.53 -2.09 -12.28
CA GLY A 40 -3.25 -1.61 -12.78
C GLY A 40 -2.17 -1.42 -11.70
N VAL A 41 -2.22 -2.18 -10.61
CA VAL A 41 -1.24 -2.05 -9.49
C VAL A 41 -0.43 -3.30 -9.21
N ASP A 42 -0.71 -4.42 -9.90
CA ASP A 42 -0.08 -5.72 -9.62
C ASP A 42 1.45 -5.63 -9.68
N GLU A 43 1.97 -4.98 -10.72
CA GLU A 43 3.42 -4.78 -10.93
C GLU A 43 4.07 -3.81 -9.92
N LEU A 44 3.29 -3.09 -9.11
CA LEU A 44 3.82 -2.22 -8.06
C LEU A 44 4.27 -3.01 -6.84
N PHE A 45 3.75 -4.22 -6.64
CA PHE A 45 4.02 -5.05 -5.47
C PHE A 45 5.17 -6.02 -5.71
N ASP A 46 6.13 -6.02 -4.79
CA ASP A 46 7.30 -6.90 -4.83
C ASP A 46 6.97 -8.31 -4.32
N ALA A 47 5.90 -8.45 -3.54
CA ALA A 47 5.38 -9.74 -3.08
C ALA A 47 3.87 -9.67 -2.76
N VAL A 48 3.19 -10.80 -2.90
CA VAL A 48 1.77 -10.96 -2.57
C VAL A 48 1.60 -12.20 -1.69
N PHE A 49 1.26 -11.98 -0.41
CA PHE A 49 0.97 -13.01 0.57
C PHE A 49 -0.53 -13.10 0.83
N GLN A 50 -1.07 -14.29 0.59
CA GLN A 50 -2.49 -14.59 0.72
C GLN A 50 -2.67 -15.84 1.57
N SER A 51 -3.45 -15.78 2.64
CA SER A 51 -3.54 -16.92 3.57
C SER A 51 -3.99 -18.22 2.91
N SER A 52 -4.85 -18.15 1.89
CA SER A 52 -5.30 -19.31 1.12
C SER A 52 -4.16 -19.99 0.34
N GLN A 53 -3.12 -19.25 -0.05
CA GLN A 53 -1.95 -19.74 -0.78
C GLN A 53 -0.79 -20.12 0.16
N MET A 54 -0.92 -19.81 1.46
CA MET A 54 0.08 -20.07 2.50
C MET A 54 -0.32 -21.23 3.42
N GLY A 55 -1.07 -22.21 2.90
CA GLY A 55 -1.50 -23.37 3.69
C GLY A 55 -2.33 -23.02 4.92
N GLY A 56 -3.10 -21.92 4.89
CA GLY A 56 -3.93 -21.47 6.00
C GLY A 56 -3.21 -20.59 7.03
N VAL A 57 -1.91 -20.34 6.88
CA VAL A 57 -1.20 -19.34 7.69
C VAL A 57 -1.82 -17.97 7.42
N ALA A 58 -2.38 -17.35 8.47
CA ALA A 58 -3.17 -16.14 8.36
C ALA A 58 -2.93 -15.20 9.54
N LYS A 59 -3.24 -13.92 9.37
CA LYS A 59 -3.29 -12.96 10.49
C LYS A 59 -4.43 -13.32 11.44
N PRO A 60 -4.25 -13.22 12.77
CA PRO A 60 -3.10 -12.64 13.48
C PRO A 60 -2.02 -13.65 13.91
N GLY A 61 -1.86 -14.77 13.19
CA GLY A 61 -0.83 -15.76 13.51
C GLY A 61 0.60 -15.24 13.26
N ALA A 62 1.49 -15.44 14.23
CA ALA A 62 2.88 -14.97 14.20
C ALA A 62 3.68 -15.44 12.97
N ALA A 63 3.37 -16.63 12.44
CA ALA A 63 4.01 -17.15 11.24
C ALA A 63 3.75 -16.28 10.00
N PHE A 64 2.57 -15.65 9.91
CA PHE A 64 2.23 -14.78 8.79
C PHE A 64 3.08 -13.51 8.80
N TYR A 65 3.15 -12.83 9.95
CA TYR A 65 3.94 -11.61 10.10
C TYR A 65 5.44 -11.85 9.88
N ARG A 66 5.98 -12.96 10.38
CA ARG A 66 7.38 -13.36 10.13
C ARG A 66 7.66 -13.54 8.63
N THR A 67 6.77 -14.22 7.92
CA THR A 67 6.92 -14.41 6.46
C THR A 67 6.96 -13.07 5.72
N VAL A 68 6.11 -12.11 6.13
CA VAL A 68 6.10 -10.77 5.53
C VAL A 68 7.37 -9.98 5.87
N LEU A 69 7.88 -10.08 7.10
CA LEU A 69 9.14 -9.45 7.52
C LEU A 69 10.34 -10.01 6.74
N ASP A 70 10.43 -11.33 6.60
CA ASP A 70 11.48 -12.00 5.83
C ASP A 70 11.46 -11.50 4.37
N ALA A 71 10.26 -11.37 3.80
CA ALA A 71 10.09 -10.86 2.45
C ALA A 71 10.38 -9.35 2.33
N ALA A 72 10.12 -8.55 3.36
CA ALA A 72 10.44 -7.13 3.40
C ALA A 72 11.96 -6.89 3.39
N GLY A 73 12.73 -7.74 4.06
CA GLY A 73 14.19 -7.70 4.04
C GLY A 73 14.77 -6.48 4.76
N CYS A 74 14.02 -5.90 5.71
CA CYS A 74 14.46 -4.82 6.58
C CYS A 74 14.02 -5.07 8.03
N PRO A 75 14.62 -4.37 9.01
CA PRO A 75 14.21 -4.45 10.40
C PRO A 75 12.71 -4.14 10.61
N PRO A 76 12.02 -4.77 11.58
CA PRO A 76 10.58 -4.60 11.77
C PRO A 76 10.14 -3.13 11.96
N ASP A 77 10.93 -2.32 12.65
CA ASP A 77 10.65 -0.90 12.91
C ASP A 77 10.68 -0.04 11.62
N GLN A 78 11.25 -0.56 10.54
CA GLN A 78 11.24 0.06 9.21
C GLN A 78 10.06 -0.41 8.34
N VAL A 79 9.25 -1.35 8.82
CA VAL A 79 8.04 -1.83 8.14
C VAL A 79 6.82 -1.06 8.65
N LEU A 80 6.07 -0.48 7.71
CA LEU A 80 4.78 0.15 7.97
C LEU A 80 3.66 -0.77 7.48
N TRP A 81 2.93 -1.36 8.42
CA TRP A 81 1.74 -2.15 8.13
C TRP A 81 0.52 -1.26 7.96
N VAL A 82 -0.23 -1.43 6.87
CA VAL A 82 -1.44 -0.63 6.59
C VAL A 82 -2.64 -1.55 6.38
N GLY A 83 -3.70 -1.34 7.14
CA GLY A 83 -4.95 -2.10 6.98
C GLY A 83 -6.11 -1.53 7.79
N ASP A 84 -7.25 -2.19 7.75
CA ASP A 84 -8.52 -1.71 8.33
C ASP A 84 -8.93 -2.45 9.62
N ASN A 85 -8.29 -3.59 9.90
CA ASN A 85 -8.60 -4.40 11.06
C ASN A 85 -7.68 -4.08 12.24
N LEU A 86 -8.26 -3.67 13.37
CA LEU A 86 -7.51 -3.27 14.56
C LEU A 86 -6.65 -4.42 15.13
N ASP A 87 -7.17 -5.65 15.21
CA ASP A 87 -6.40 -6.78 15.74
C ASP A 87 -5.32 -7.25 14.75
N LYS A 88 -5.70 -7.43 13.47
CA LYS A 88 -4.84 -8.05 12.45
C LYS A 88 -3.85 -7.10 11.80
N ASP A 89 -4.17 -5.81 11.69
CA ASP A 89 -3.38 -4.83 10.94
C ASP A 89 -2.78 -3.73 11.82
N VAL A 90 -3.10 -3.73 13.12
CA VAL A 90 -2.50 -2.81 14.09
C VAL A 90 -1.84 -3.58 15.23
N HIS A 91 -2.60 -4.30 16.05
CA HIS A 91 -2.04 -5.00 17.20
C HIS A 91 -1.09 -6.13 16.82
N GLY A 92 -1.44 -6.94 15.83
CA GLY A 92 -0.60 -8.00 15.30
C GLY A 92 0.78 -7.49 14.86
N PRO A 93 0.86 -6.54 13.91
CA PRO A 93 2.12 -5.98 13.48
C PRO A 93 2.93 -5.31 14.60
N ALA A 94 2.25 -4.56 15.48
CA ALA A 94 2.91 -3.89 16.61
C ALA A 94 3.59 -4.88 17.58
N ARG A 95 3.00 -6.05 17.83
CA ARG A 95 3.61 -7.12 18.64
C ARG A 95 4.90 -7.68 18.04
N HIS A 96 5.12 -7.46 16.74
CA HIS A 96 6.34 -7.86 16.02
C HIS A 96 7.31 -6.68 15.82
N GLY A 97 7.09 -5.54 16.48
CA GLY A 97 7.95 -4.36 16.38
C GLY A 97 7.71 -3.52 15.12
N MET A 98 6.66 -3.81 14.33
CA MET A 98 6.32 -3.02 13.15
C MET A 98 5.53 -1.78 13.50
N ARG A 99 5.66 -0.75 12.68
CA ARG A 99 4.76 0.41 12.71
C ARG A 99 3.43 0.03 12.05
N ALA A 100 2.35 0.66 12.51
CA ALA A 100 1.01 0.40 11.97
C ALA A 100 0.27 1.67 11.58
N VAL A 101 -0.59 1.54 10.57
CA VAL A 101 -1.58 2.52 10.15
C VAL A 101 -2.94 1.87 10.07
N LEU A 102 -3.91 2.43 10.78
CA LEU A 102 -5.30 2.01 10.71
C LEU A 102 -6.06 2.85 9.66
N VAL A 103 -6.61 2.19 8.65
CA VAL A 103 -7.50 2.81 7.65
C VAL A 103 -8.94 2.68 8.13
N ARG A 104 -9.51 3.79 8.61
CA ARG A 104 -10.88 3.81 9.14
C ARG A 104 -11.52 5.19 9.04
N ARG A 105 -12.45 5.34 8.10
CA ARG A 105 -13.19 6.60 7.86
C ARG A 105 -13.95 7.12 9.08
N GLY A 106 -14.49 6.21 9.91
CA GLY A 106 -15.29 6.56 11.09
C GLY A 106 -14.49 6.78 12.37
N GLY A 107 -13.16 6.70 12.34
CA GLY A 107 -12.34 6.73 13.55
C GLY A 107 -12.53 5.49 14.44
N LEU A 108 -12.02 5.56 15.68
CA LEU A 108 -12.07 4.46 16.63
C LEU A 108 -13.46 4.30 17.24
N ALA A 109 -13.87 3.05 17.46
CA ALA A 109 -15.04 2.73 18.25
C ALA A 109 -14.76 2.99 19.75
N PRO A 110 -15.81 3.24 20.57
CA PRO A 110 -15.64 3.39 22.01
C PRO A 110 -14.89 2.20 22.63
N GLY A 111 -13.87 2.50 23.43
CA GLY A 111 -13.08 1.50 24.14
C GLY A 111 -11.91 0.92 23.33
N GLU A 112 -11.82 1.15 22.02
CA GLU A 112 -10.63 0.76 21.26
C GLU A 112 -9.40 1.56 21.69
N ARG A 113 -8.23 0.92 21.64
CA ARG A 113 -6.95 1.50 22.02
C ARG A 113 -5.93 1.20 20.93
N LEU A 114 -5.19 2.22 20.53
CA LEU A 114 -4.11 2.06 19.57
C LEU A 114 -2.77 1.91 20.31
N PRO A 115 -1.86 1.04 19.82
CA PRO A 115 -0.47 1.07 20.23
C PRO A 115 0.15 2.45 19.98
N ALA A 116 1.12 2.83 20.81
CA ALA A 116 1.84 4.09 20.66
C ALA A 116 2.46 4.22 19.25
N GLY A 117 2.36 5.41 18.66
CA GLY A 117 2.88 5.70 17.32
C GLY A 117 2.04 5.19 16.15
N THR A 118 0.87 4.57 16.40
CA THR A 118 -0.07 4.19 15.33
C THR A 118 -0.75 5.44 14.77
N ILE A 119 -0.81 5.55 13.44
CA ILE A 119 -1.52 6.62 12.74
C ILE A 119 -2.87 6.10 12.25
N THR A 120 -3.93 6.89 12.38
CA THR A 120 -5.23 6.59 11.76
C THR A 120 -5.40 7.48 10.54
N ILE A 121 -5.78 6.88 9.41
CA ILE A 121 -6.13 7.57 8.19
C ILE A 121 -7.52 7.15 7.72
N SER A 122 -8.18 7.98 6.92
CA SER A 122 -9.51 7.66 6.40
C SER A 122 -9.41 6.91 5.07
N HIS A 123 -8.30 7.05 4.36
CA HIS A 123 -8.12 6.50 3.03
C HIS A 123 -6.66 6.23 2.67
N ILE A 124 -6.39 5.24 1.80
CA ILE A 124 -5.01 4.89 1.38
C ILE A 124 -4.28 6.08 0.73
N SER A 125 -5.00 7.01 0.09
CA SER A 125 -4.42 8.23 -0.46
C SER A 125 -3.70 9.10 0.57
N ASP A 126 -4.11 9.02 1.83
CA ASP A 126 -3.55 9.80 2.92
C ASP A 126 -2.13 9.33 3.29
N LEU A 127 -1.69 8.17 2.79
CA LEU A 127 -0.29 7.71 2.93
C LEU A 127 0.70 8.57 2.15
N VAL A 128 0.26 9.18 1.04
CA VAL A 128 1.14 9.99 0.18
C VAL A 128 1.77 11.15 0.97
N PRO A 129 1.00 12.06 1.60
CA PRO A 129 1.58 13.16 2.36
C PRO A 129 2.38 12.69 3.60
N LEU A 130 2.13 11.48 4.10
CA LEU A 130 2.86 10.92 5.24
C LEU A 130 4.22 10.32 4.88
N LEU A 131 4.38 9.82 3.64
CA LEU A 131 5.53 9.02 3.22
C LEU A 131 6.36 9.64 2.10
N VAL A 132 5.82 10.65 1.44
CA VAL A 132 6.51 11.44 0.43
C VAL A 132 6.94 12.74 1.10
N PRO A 133 8.25 12.99 1.26
CA PRO A 133 8.72 14.28 1.74
C PRO A 133 8.14 15.38 0.87
N ALA A 134 7.58 16.43 1.48
CA ALA A 134 7.37 17.67 0.75
C ALA A 134 8.73 18.06 0.19
N ALA A 135 8.84 18.19 -1.13
CA ALA A 135 10.07 18.67 -1.76
C ALA A 135 10.48 19.91 -0.98
N SER A 136 11.61 19.84 -0.28
CA SER A 136 12.12 20.96 0.48
C SER A 136 12.26 22.10 -0.51
N VAL A 137 11.35 23.07 -0.44
CA VAL A 137 11.53 24.34 -1.12
C VAL A 137 12.82 24.86 -0.52
N ARG A 138 13.91 24.73 -1.26
CA ARG A 138 15.13 25.48 -0.98
C ARG A 138 14.72 26.93 -1.21
N ALA A 139 14.21 27.57 -0.16
CA ALA A 139 14.19 29.01 -0.08
C ALA A 139 15.63 29.44 -0.32
N GLY A 140 15.87 30.01 -1.51
CA GLY A 140 17.14 30.62 -1.83
C GLY A 140 17.45 31.59 -0.71
N SER A 141 18.52 31.32 0.02
CA SER A 141 19.22 32.26 0.88
C SER A 141 19.76 33.38 -0.01
N GLY A 142 18.89 34.29 -0.43
CA GLY A 142 19.25 35.61 -0.91
C GLY A 142 19.49 36.48 0.31
N SER A 143 20.74 36.54 0.74
CA SER A 143 21.22 37.58 1.65
C SER A 143 21.04 38.95 0.97
N ASN A 144 20.27 39.84 1.58
CA ASN A 144 20.44 41.28 1.38
C ASN A 144 20.31 41.99 2.74
N PRO A 145 21.39 42.56 3.28
CA PRO A 145 21.34 43.47 4.41
C PRO A 145 21.27 44.91 3.87
N ALA A 146 20.14 45.59 4.05
CA ALA A 146 20.12 47.04 3.96
C ALA A 146 18.96 47.60 4.78
N SER A 147 19.36 48.26 5.86
CA SER A 147 18.60 49.24 6.64
C SER A 147 17.89 50.27 5.78
N GLU A 148 16.63 50.61 6.10
CA GLU A 148 16.22 52.00 6.19
C GLU A 148 14.88 52.22 6.92
N ARG A 149 14.73 53.46 7.38
CA ARG A 149 13.94 53.95 8.51
C ARG A 149 12.44 54.10 8.26
N LYS A 150 11.72 54.12 9.39
CA LYS A 150 10.41 54.76 9.66
C LYS A 150 10.11 55.97 8.76
N THR A 151 8.89 56.08 8.22
CA THR A 151 7.97 57.23 8.43
C THR A 151 6.53 56.86 8.02
N GLU A 152 5.60 57.64 8.54
CA GLU A 152 4.15 57.46 8.70
C GLU A 152 3.30 57.58 7.41
N ALA A 153 2.05 57.10 7.52
CA ALA A 153 0.93 57.39 6.62
C ALA A 153 0.42 58.85 6.84
N PRO A 154 -0.39 59.45 5.95
CA PRO A 154 -1.82 59.11 5.95
C PRO A 154 -2.61 59.27 4.61
N ILE A 155 -3.81 58.67 4.62
CA ILE A 155 -5.10 59.01 3.99
C ILE A 155 -5.19 59.73 2.62
N GLY A 156 -6.01 59.17 1.71
CA GLY A 156 -6.44 59.88 0.49
C GLY A 156 -7.35 59.10 -0.47
N ARG A 157 -8.64 59.03 -0.12
CA ARG A 157 -9.89 59.11 -0.93
C ARG A 157 -10.03 58.45 -2.33
N ALA A 158 -11.26 57.91 -2.49
CA ALA A 158 -11.87 57.18 -3.60
C ALA A 158 -12.20 57.96 -4.90
N TYR A 159 -12.36 57.20 -6.00
CA TYR A 159 -13.37 57.33 -7.08
C TYR A 159 -13.66 55.89 -7.59
N SER A 160 -14.89 55.34 -7.55
CA SER A 160 -16.02 55.44 -8.53
C SER A 160 -15.58 55.13 -9.98
N THR A 161 -16.27 54.43 -10.89
CA THR A 161 -17.59 53.77 -11.04
C THR A 161 -17.58 53.09 -12.43
N SER A 162 -18.64 52.31 -12.76
CA SER A 162 -19.16 52.01 -14.12
C SER A 162 -18.71 50.68 -14.75
N THR A 163 -19.54 49.63 -14.74
CA THR A 163 -20.66 49.25 -15.65
C THR A 163 -20.29 48.96 -17.11
N ALA A 164 -20.56 47.71 -17.53
CA ALA A 164 -21.14 47.25 -18.81
C ALA A 164 -20.64 45.81 -19.06
N ASP A 165 -21.47 44.77 -18.97
CA ASP A 165 -22.49 44.29 -19.92
C ASP A 165 -21.95 43.10 -20.76
N ARG A 166 -22.78 42.06 -20.88
CA ARG A 166 -22.55 40.81 -21.65
C ARG A 166 -22.96 41.07 -23.13
N PRO A 167 -23.17 40.08 -24.04
CA PRO A 167 -22.90 38.63 -24.06
C PRO A 167 -22.31 38.10 -25.39
N GLY A 168 -22.06 36.78 -25.44
CA GLY A 168 -22.35 35.98 -26.63
C GLY A 168 -21.14 35.44 -27.40
N GLY A 169 -21.11 34.11 -27.57
CA GLY A 169 -20.14 33.45 -28.45
C GLY A 169 -20.07 31.95 -28.25
N GLN A 170 -21.11 31.24 -28.66
CA GLN A 170 -21.11 29.79 -28.83
C GLN A 170 -20.14 29.41 -29.95
N GLY A 171 -19.19 28.51 -29.66
CA GLY A 171 -18.25 27.96 -30.64
C GLY A 171 -18.19 26.44 -30.49
N ASP A 172 -19.04 25.75 -31.24
CA ASP A 172 -19.09 24.31 -31.43
C ASP A 172 -17.79 23.83 -32.09
N THR A 173 -17.02 22.95 -31.44
CA THR A 173 -15.90 22.25 -32.07
C THR A 173 -15.92 20.77 -31.70
N ARG A 174 -16.59 20.00 -32.55
CA ARG A 174 -16.46 18.54 -32.65
C ARG A 174 -15.02 18.19 -33.07
N LEU A 175 -14.18 17.79 -32.12
CA LEU A 175 -12.89 17.19 -32.43
C LEU A 175 -13.02 15.67 -32.57
N ARG A 176 -12.75 15.22 -33.79
CA ARG A 176 -12.79 13.83 -34.27
C ARG A 176 -11.76 12.97 -33.54
N ALA A 177 -12.18 11.80 -33.08
CA ALA A 177 -11.32 10.73 -32.62
C ALA A 177 -10.45 10.19 -33.78
N ARG A 178 -9.17 9.92 -33.50
CA ARG A 178 -8.31 9.07 -34.33
C ARG A 178 -7.81 7.88 -33.51
N PRO A 179 -7.83 6.65 -34.05
CA PRO A 179 -7.33 5.46 -33.36
C PRO A 179 -5.91 5.12 -33.80
N HIS A 180 -5.03 4.82 -32.84
CA HIS A 180 -3.74 4.16 -33.04
C HIS A 180 -3.32 3.55 -31.69
N ARG A 181 -2.72 2.37 -31.57
CA ARG A 181 -2.40 1.24 -32.45
C ARG A 181 -2.00 0.13 -31.48
N ARG A 182 -2.48 -1.10 -31.70
CA ARG A 182 -1.93 -2.31 -31.06
C ARG A 182 -0.43 -2.39 -31.38
N GLY A 183 0.38 -2.61 -30.35
CA GLY A 183 1.81 -2.91 -30.47
C GLY A 183 2.18 -3.89 -29.37
N GLU A 184 2.10 -5.17 -29.70
CA GLU A 184 2.58 -6.29 -28.90
C GLU A 184 4.08 -6.11 -28.61
N ARG A 185 4.47 -6.24 -27.34
CA ARG A 185 5.85 -6.61 -26.97
C ARG A 185 5.78 -7.86 -26.10
N ALA A 186 6.23 -8.95 -26.69
CA ALA A 186 6.48 -10.22 -26.03
C ALA A 186 7.37 -10.02 -24.80
N GLY A 187 6.89 -10.47 -23.65
CA GLY A 187 7.64 -10.49 -22.39
C GLY A 187 8.80 -11.49 -22.46
N ARG A 188 9.95 -11.08 -21.93
CA ARG A 188 11.07 -11.98 -21.60
C ARG A 188 10.69 -12.82 -20.37
N PRO A 189 11.01 -14.12 -20.32
CA PRO A 189 10.76 -14.94 -19.13
C PRO A 189 11.77 -14.63 -18.01
N LEU A 190 11.29 -14.54 -16.78
CA LEU A 190 12.10 -14.51 -15.55
C LEU A 190 12.65 -15.91 -15.25
N PRO A 191 13.93 -16.06 -14.83
CA PRO A 191 14.47 -17.33 -14.38
C PRO A 191 14.15 -17.58 -12.90
N GLY A 192 13.74 -18.82 -12.56
CA GLY A 192 13.96 -19.38 -11.22
C GLY A 192 12.76 -19.52 -10.28
N ALA A 193 11.67 -20.17 -10.70
CA ALA A 193 10.74 -20.77 -9.75
C ALA A 193 11.22 -22.18 -9.38
N ALA A 194 11.92 -22.30 -8.25
CA ALA A 194 12.27 -23.59 -7.67
C ALA A 194 10.97 -24.36 -7.35
N ARG A 195 10.79 -25.52 -7.99
CA ARG A 195 9.70 -26.46 -7.70
C ARG A 195 9.81 -26.93 -6.24
N PHE A 196 8.89 -26.47 -5.40
CA PHE A 196 8.62 -27.11 -4.10
C PHE A 196 8.07 -28.52 -4.39
N LYS A 197 8.89 -29.55 -4.18
CA LYS A 197 8.43 -30.95 -4.18
C LYS A 197 7.59 -31.17 -2.92
N GLN A 198 6.35 -31.60 -3.10
CA GLN A 198 5.51 -32.08 -2.00
C GLN A 198 6.16 -33.34 -1.36
N PRO A 199 6.22 -33.46 -0.03
CA PRO A 199 6.64 -34.70 0.61
C PRO A 199 5.56 -35.77 0.45
N GLN A 200 5.93 -36.91 -0.12
CA GLN A 200 5.10 -38.10 -0.22
C GLN A 200 4.88 -38.73 1.16
N PRO A 201 3.67 -39.21 1.49
CA PRO A 201 3.42 -39.92 2.75
C PRO A 201 4.15 -41.28 2.75
N ARG A 202 4.87 -41.58 3.83
CA ARG A 202 5.52 -42.88 4.05
C ARG A 202 4.45 -43.93 4.31
N SER A 203 4.35 -44.93 3.42
CA SER A 203 3.60 -46.16 3.65
C SER A 203 4.25 -46.98 4.76
N SER A 204 3.51 -47.22 5.84
CA SER A 204 3.86 -48.18 6.89
C SER A 204 3.72 -49.61 6.37
N SER A 205 4.85 -50.30 6.13
CA SER A 205 4.83 -51.73 5.86
C SER A 205 4.66 -52.51 7.17
N THR A 206 3.66 -53.38 7.17
CA THR A 206 3.38 -54.45 8.12
C THR A 206 4.64 -55.26 8.42
N ARG A 207 4.94 -55.45 9.72
CA ARG A 207 6.03 -56.32 10.19
C ARG A 207 5.40 -57.61 10.69
N ASN A 208 5.74 -58.72 10.02
CA ASN A 208 5.39 -60.08 10.41
C ASN A 208 6.04 -60.43 11.76
N GLY A 209 5.27 -61.03 12.68
CA GLY A 209 5.72 -61.48 13.98
C GLY A 209 5.25 -62.90 14.29
N THR A 210 6.15 -63.84 14.02
CA THR A 210 6.51 -65.05 14.79
C THR A 210 5.43 -65.88 15.50
N THR A 211 5.32 -67.12 15.02
CA THR A 211 4.66 -68.31 15.60
C THR A 211 5.31 -68.80 16.91
N CYS A 212 4.50 -69.13 17.92
CA CYS A 212 4.88 -69.95 19.09
C CYS A 212 4.47 -71.43 18.87
N PRO A 213 5.22 -72.43 19.37
CA PRO A 213 4.76 -73.82 19.43
C PRO A 213 4.09 -74.15 20.78
N PRO A 214 3.25 -75.22 20.85
CA PRO A 214 2.59 -75.63 22.08
C PRO A 214 3.48 -76.55 22.93
N THR A 215 3.40 -76.40 24.26
CA THR A 215 3.93 -77.35 25.25
C THR A 215 2.88 -78.40 25.57
N SER A 216 3.33 -79.66 25.64
CA SER A 216 2.63 -80.81 26.24
C SER A 216 2.53 -80.72 27.76
#